data_AF-A0A0R2Y065-F1
#
_entry.id   AF-A0A0R2Y065-F1
#
_cell.length_a   1.000
_cell.length_b   1.000
_cell.length_c   1.000
_cell.angle_alpha   90.00
_cell.angle_beta   90.00
_cell.angle_gamma   90.00
#
_symmetry.space_group_name_H-M   'P 1'
#
loop_
_entity.id
_entity.type
_entity.pdbx_description
1 polymer ?
#
loop_
_entity_poly.entity_id
_entity_poly.type
_entity_poly.pdbx_seq_one_letter_code
_entity_poly.pdbx_strand_id
1 'polypeptide(L)'
;MRLVNKLFPLALVAAFSSAGQAAPTVSVYNWTDYIGETTLADFQAATSIKVIYDVFDSNETLEGKLLAGRTGYDVVVPSNHFLARQVKAGAFLKLDRAQLPNFKNLDPKLLKLLEQNDPGNAHSVPYLWGTNGIGYNVDKVKQVLGIDHIDSWAVLFEPENIKKLNQCGVAFLDSADELFPAILNYMGKDPRSENPDDYKQAEAKLLTLRPYVTYFHSSKYISDLANGDICVAFGYSGDVFQAANRAKEAKNGVNIAYSIPKEGSNLWFDLLAIPADATNPKQAHAFINYLLDPEVIAKVSASVGYANANPAAKPFMAPELVDNPEVYPPQAVLHKLYISTTPTPATMRLMTRAWSKVKTNK
;
A
#
# COMPACT_ATOMS: atom_id res chain seq x y z
N MET A 1 83.89 14.55 32.76
CA MET A 1 83.55 14.33 31.34
C MET A 1 83.41 12.83 31.11
N ARG A 2 82.18 12.28 31.13
CA ARG A 2 81.71 11.08 30.40
C ARG A 2 80.27 10.77 30.82
N LEU A 3 79.43 10.68 29.81
CA LEU A 3 77.98 10.51 29.83
C LEU A 3 77.57 9.02 29.85
N VAL A 4 76.25 8.79 29.97
CA VAL A 4 75.46 7.64 29.46
C VAL A 4 75.47 6.41 30.42
N ASN A 5 74.39 5.75 30.86
CA ASN A 5 73.03 5.53 30.35
C ASN A 5 72.10 5.17 31.54
N LYS A 6 70.96 5.85 31.74
CA LYS A 6 69.86 5.32 32.56
C LYS A 6 68.71 4.96 31.61
N LEU A 7 68.55 3.66 31.35
CA LEU A 7 67.41 3.08 30.66
C LEU A 7 66.18 3.16 31.59
N PHE A 8 65.24 4.04 31.25
CA PHE A 8 63.87 4.00 31.77
C PHE A 8 63.08 2.98 30.95
N PRO A 9 62.35 2.03 31.56
CA PRO A 9 61.39 1.22 30.81
C PRO A 9 60.20 2.12 30.45
N LEU A 10 60.04 2.37 29.15
CA LEU A 10 58.87 3.01 28.58
C LEU A 10 57.69 2.02 28.70
N ALA A 11 56.83 2.23 29.70
CA ALA A 11 55.56 1.51 29.81
C ALA A 11 54.67 1.92 28.64
N LEU A 12 54.59 1.06 27.62
CA LEU A 12 53.67 1.21 26.49
C LEU A 12 52.25 0.98 27.02
N VAL A 13 51.56 2.05 27.40
CA VAL A 13 50.11 2.01 27.63
C VAL A 13 49.46 1.77 26.27
N ALA A 14 49.11 0.51 26.00
CA ALA A 14 48.21 0.15 24.92
C ALA A 14 46.86 0.78 25.23
N ALA A 15 46.62 1.98 24.69
CA ALA A 15 45.29 2.53 24.58
C ALA A 15 44.50 1.58 23.67
N PHE A 16 43.73 0.68 24.28
CA PHE A 16 42.63 0.03 23.60
C PHE A 16 41.65 1.13 23.20
N SER A 17 41.85 1.68 22.00
CA SER A 17 40.81 2.39 21.28
C SER A 17 39.69 1.39 21.06
N SER A 18 38.75 1.31 21.99
CA SER A 18 37.42 0.80 21.72
C SER A 18 36.85 1.71 20.63
N ALA A 19 37.08 1.33 19.37
CA ALA A 19 36.34 1.87 18.25
C ALA A 19 34.87 1.63 18.60
N GLY A 20 34.19 2.68 19.06
CA GLY A 20 32.78 2.62 19.37
C GLY A 20 32.07 2.17 18.11
N GLN A 21 31.65 0.90 18.07
CA GLN A 21 30.83 0.38 16.99
C GLN A 21 29.60 1.28 16.94
N ALA A 22 29.44 2.02 15.83
CA ALA A 22 28.26 2.84 15.64
C ALA A 22 27.02 1.98 15.93
N ALA A 23 26.07 2.53 16.70
CA ALA A 23 24.85 1.81 17.03
C ALA A 23 24.23 1.28 15.72
N PRO A 24 23.84 -0.01 15.66
CA PRO A 24 23.30 -0.58 14.43
C PRO A 24 22.07 0.22 14.00
N THR A 25 21.98 0.53 12.71
CA THR A 25 20.87 1.31 12.15
C THR A 25 20.14 0.52 11.08
N VAL A 26 18.87 0.86 10.87
CA VAL A 26 18.10 0.49 9.69
C VAL A 26 17.41 1.73 9.15
N SER A 27 17.67 2.04 7.88
CA SER A 27 16.96 3.11 7.15
C SER A 27 15.76 2.54 6.42
N VAL A 28 14.57 3.07 6.69
CA VAL A 28 13.29 2.58 6.16
C VAL A 28 12.61 3.70 5.37
N TYR A 29 12.11 3.37 4.18
CA TYR A 29 11.28 4.27 3.37
C TYR A 29 9.92 3.61 3.10
N ASN A 30 8.85 4.14 3.68
CA ASN A 30 7.51 3.54 3.64
C ASN A 30 6.45 4.59 3.26
N TRP A 31 5.21 4.17 3.08
CA TRP A 31 4.08 5.06 2.89
C TRP A 31 3.83 5.95 4.13
N THR A 32 3.31 7.15 3.88
CA THR A 32 2.85 8.09 4.92
C THR A 32 1.68 7.48 5.72
N ASP A 33 1.64 7.72 7.04
CA ASP A 33 0.59 7.21 7.95
C ASP A 33 0.37 5.68 7.91
N TYR A 34 1.44 4.92 7.62
CA TYR A 34 1.36 3.48 7.32
C TYR A 34 2.13 2.58 8.28
N ILE A 35 2.25 2.99 9.54
CA ILE A 35 2.87 2.21 10.62
C ILE A 35 2.19 2.52 11.96
N GLY A 36 2.19 1.58 12.89
CA GLY A 36 1.58 1.79 14.21
C GLY A 36 2.42 2.74 15.08
N GLU A 37 1.75 3.54 15.92
CA GLU A 37 2.34 4.63 16.70
C GLU A 37 3.61 4.26 17.48
N THR A 38 3.63 3.08 18.13
CA THR A 38 4.77 2.64 18.96
C THR A 38 5.74 1.71 18.24
N THR A 39 5.41 1.25 17.02
CA THR A 39 6.09 0.14 16.33
C THR A 39 7.60 0.33 16.25
N LEU A 40 8.06 1.53 15.91
CA LEU A 40 9.48 1.85 15.74
C LEU A 40 10.23 1.92 17.08
N ALA A 41 9.59 2.50 18.09
CA ALA A 41 10.16 2.59 19.43
C ALA A 41 10.27 1.20 20.07
N ASP A 42 9.23 0.37 19.92
CA ASP A 42 9.19 -1.00 20.41
C ASP A 42 10.26 -1.87 19.71
N PHE A 43 10.44 -1.72 18.39
CA PHE A 43 11.51 -2.39 17.65
C PHE A 43 12.89 -2.00 18.16
N GLN A 44 13.14 -0.69 18.32
CA GLN A 44 14.42 -0.20 18.80
C GLN A 44 14.69 -0.68 20.24
N ALA A 45 13.68 -0.73 21.11
CA ALA A 45 13.82 -1.27 22.46
C ALA A 45 14.14 -2.76 22.46
N ALA A 46 13.49 -3.54 21.58
CA ALA A 46 13.68 -4.99 21.49
C ALA A 46 15.03 -5.41 20.88
N THR A 47 15.59 -4.59 19.99
CA THR A 47 16.75 -4.98 19.17
C THR A 47 17.99 -4.11 19.36
N SER A 48 17.85 -2.95 20.02
CA SER A 48 18.87 -1.89 20.06
C SER A 48 19.27 -1.35 18.68
N ILE A 49 18.51 -1.64 17.63
CA ILE A 49 18.70 -1.10 16.27
C ILE A 49 17.94 0.21 16.16
N LYS A 50 18.65 1.30 15.85
CA LYS A 50 18.03 2.60 15.61
C LYS A 50 17.36 2.63 14.25
N VAL A 51 16.11 3.08 14.20
CA VAL A 51 15.38 3.26 12.93
C VAL A 51 15.53 4.70 12.44
N ILE A 52 15.90 4.87 11.18
CA ILE A 52 15.76 6.12 10.43
C ILE A 52 14.57 5.93 9.50
N TYR A 53 13.48 6.64 9.72
CA TYR A 53 12.21 6.38 9.04
C TYR A 53 11.78 7.60 8.22
N ASP A 54 11.77 7.44 6.90
CA ASP A 54 11.28 8.43 5.95
C ASP A 54 9.98 7.92 5.30
N VAL A 55 9.19 8.85 4.77
CA VAL A 55 7.92 8.53 4.11
C VAL A 55 7.81 9.02 2.65
N PHE A 56 7.01 8.34 1.85
CA PHE A 56 6.57 8.75 0.52
C PHE A 56 5.04 8.65 0.35
N ASP A 57 4.56 9.20 -0.76
CA ASP A 57 3.13 9.30 -1.10
C ASP A 57 2.79 8.69 -2.48
N SER A 58 3.78 8.20 -3.21
CA SER A 58 3.63 7.65 -4.56
C SER A 58 4.68 6.59 -4.88
N ASN A 59 4.26 5.54 -5.59
CA ASN A 59 5.15 4.48 -6.05
C ASN A 59 6.20 5.01 -7.05
N GLU A 60 5.87 6.04 -7.84
CA GLU A 60 6.79 6.69 -8.79
C GLU A 60 7.95 7.37 -8.08
N THR A 61 7.70 8.01 -6.92
CA THR A 61 8.76 8.64 -6.12
C THR A 61 9.73 7.58 -5.60
N LEU A 62 9.21 6.47 -5.07
CA LEU A 62 10.03 5.34 -4.64
C LEU A 62 10.81 4.72 -5.81
N GLU A 63 10.15 4.48 -6.94
CA GLU A 63 10.78 3.91 -8.13
C GLU A 63 11.92 4.81 -8.65
N GLY A 64 11.72 6.11 -8.72
CA GLY A 64 12.75 7.06 -9.14
C GLY A 64 14.01 6.94 -8.29
N LYS A 65 13.86 6.81 -6.96
CA LYS A 65 15.00 6.58 -6.05
C LYS A 65 15.66 5.22 -6.27
N LEU A 66 14.88 4.15 -6.41
CA LEU A 66 15.40 2.79 -6.65
C LEU A 66 16.21 2.71 -7.94
N LEU A 67 15.72 3.32 -9.03
CA LEU A 67 16.38 3.28 -10.34
C LEU A 67 17.59 4.21 -10.43
N ALA A 68 17.62 5.31 -9.67
CA ALA A 68 18.81 6.15 -9.56
C ALA A 68 19.96 5.45 -8.82
N GLY A 69 19.64 4.48 -7.95
CA GLY A 69 20.58 3.84 -7.04
C GLY A 69 21.08 4.80 -5.97
N ARG A 70 21.92 4.28 -5.06
CA ARG A 70 22.34 4.98 -3.83
C ARG A 70 21.13 5.48 -3.05
N THR A 71 20.16 4.59 -2.88
CA THR A 71 18.85 4.88 -2.28
C THR A 71 18.98 5.47 -0.87
N GLY A 72 19.99 5.01 -0.13
CA GLY A 72 20.19 5.35 1.29
C GLY A 72 19.27 4.58 2.23
N TYR A 73 18.51 3.60 1.72
CA TYR A 73 17.54 2.83 2.48
C TYR A 73 17.90 1.35 2.51
N ASP A 74 17.58 0.72 3.63
CA ASP A 74 17.79 -0.71 3.88
C ASP A 74 16.47 -1.49 3.72
N VAL A 75 15.31 -0.85 3.94
CA VAL A 75 13.98 -1.41 3.69
C VAL A 75 13.13 -0.40 2.94
N VAL A 76 12.43 -0.86 1.89
CA VAL A 76 11.43 -0.08 1.17
C VAL A 76 10.13 -0.86 1.01
N VAL A 77 9.03 -0.17 0.75
CA VAL A 77 7.68 -0.77 0.72
C VAL A 77 6.91 -0.49 -0.59
N PRO A 78 7.36 -0.97 -1.76
CA PRO A 78 6.64 -0.80 -3.01
C PRO A 78 5.33 -1.59 -3.06
N SER A 79 4.37 -1.11 -3.84
CA SER A 79 3.21 -1.93 -4.19
C SER A 79 3.57 -3.01 -5.22
N ASN A 80 2.86 -4.13 -5.17
CA ASN A 80 3.15 -5.34 -5.95
C ASN A 80 3.28 -5.11 -7.47
N HIS A 81 2.49 -4.21 -8.05
CA HIS A 81 2.49 -3.93 -9.49
C HIS A 81 3.70 -3.10 -9.95
N PHE A 82 4.39 -2.42 -9.04
CA PHE A 82 5.70 -1.80 -9.25
C PHE A 82 6.84 -2.77 -8.95
N LEU A 83 6.72 -3.56 -7.87
CA LEU A 83 7.75 -4.53 -7.46
C LEU A 83 8.18 -5.42 -8.63
N ALA A 84 7.24 -5.94 -9.41
CA ALA A 84 7.54 -6.89 -10.49
C ALA A 84 8.53 -6.35 -11.53
N ARG A 85 8.43 -5.07 -11.92
CA ARG A 85 9.40 -4.44 -12.84
C ARG A 85 10.70 -4.04 -12.16
N GLN A 86 10.63 -3.64 -10.90
CA GLN A 86 11.81 -3.29 -10.10
C GLN A 86 12.69 -4.53 -9.82
N VAL A 87 12.09 -5.70 -9.57
CA VAL A 87 12.79 -7.00 -9.49
C VAL A 87 13.48 -7.32 -10.82
N LYS A 88 12.79 -7.15 -11.96
CA LYS A 88 13.39 -7.35 -13.29
C LYS A 88 14.56 -6.38 -13.56
N ALA A 89 14.50 -5.17 -13.01
CA ALA A 89 15.57 -4.17 -13.10
C ALA A 89 16.73 -4.43 -12.12
N GLY A 90 16.64 -5.46 -11.25
CA GLY A 90 17.68 -5.78 -10.27
C GLY A 90 17.71 -4.84 -9.06
N ALA A 91 16.60 -4.18 -8.75
CA ALA A 91 16.54 -3.17 -7.68
C ALA A 91 16.58 -3.76 -6.26
N PHE A 92 16.41 -5.07 -6.09
CA PHE A 92 16.28 -5.72 -4.78
C PHE A 92 17.22 -6.91 -4.59
N LEU A 93 17.63 -7.13 -3.34
CA LEU A 93 18.24 -8.39 -2.92
C LEU A 93 17.21 -9.51 -2.85
N LYS A 94 17.66 -10.75 -3.02
CA LYS A 94 16.88 -11.91 -2.57
C LYS A 94 16.88 -11.93 -1.04
N LEU A 95 15.71 -12.16 -0.44
CA LEU A 95 15.57 -12.28 1.01
C LEU A 95 16.17 -13.60 1.49
N ASP A 96 16.95 -13.52 2.56
CA ASP A 96 17.44 -14.67 3.29
C ASP A 96 16.34 -15.19 4.22
N ARG A 97 15.64 -16.25 3.78
CA ARG A 97 14.56 -16.88 4.56
C ARG A 97 15.00 -17.42 5.91
N ALA A 98 16.28 -17.77 6.09
CA ALA A 98 16.77 -18.23 7.39
C ALA A 98 16.75 -17.12 8.45
N GLN A 99 16.81 -15.85 8.02
CA GLN A 99 16.70 -14.68 8.90
C GLN A 99 15.25 -14.22 9.12
N LEU A 100 14.26 -14.91 8.52
CA LEU A 100 12.84 -14.58 8.61
C LEU A 100 12.03 -15.73 9.23
N PRO A 101 12.30 -16.19 10.47
CA PRO A 101 11.54 -17.27 11.10
C PRO A 101 10.03 -17.00 11.21
N ASN A 102 9.60 -15.73 11.24
CA ASN A 102 8.19 -15.34 11.26
C ASN A 102 7.52 -15.41 9.87
N PHE A 103 8.26 -15.70 8.80
CA PHE A 103 7.70 -15.90 7.46
C PHE A 103 6.61 -16.99 7.43
N LYS A 104 6.73 -18.01 8.30
CA LYS A 104 5.73 -19.08 8.47
C LYS A 104 4.34 -18.59 8.88
N ASN A 105 4.22 -17.36 9.40
CA ASN A 105 2.96 -16.80 9.84
C ASN A 105 2.14 -16.19 8.70
N LEU A 106 2.74 -16.02 7.52
CA LEU A 106 2.08 -15.41 6.36
C LEU A 106 1.06 -16.34 5.71
N ASP A 107 -0.02 -15.75 5.17
CA ASP A 107 -1.07 -16.50 4.49
C ASP A 107 -0.54 -17.15 3.19
N PRO A 108 -0.50 -18.49 3.10
CA PRO A 108 -0.01 -19.17 1.90
C PRO A 108 -0.85 -18.87 0.65
N LYS A 109 -2.14 -18.53 0.79
CA LYS A 109 -3.00 -18.16 -0.35
C LYS A 109 -2.59 -16.80 -0.90
N LEU A 110 -2.33 -15.82 -0.04
CA LEU A 110 -1.87 -14.49 -0.46
C LEU A 110 -0.46 -14.56 -1.07
N LEU A 111 0.44 -15.33 -0.46
CA LEU A 111 1.77 -15.61 -1.02
C LEU A 111 1.69 -16.21 -2.42
N LYS A 112 0.78 -17.18 -2.64
CA LYS A 112 0.59 -17.80 -3.95
C LYS A 112 0.16 -16.81 -5.02
N LEU A 113 -0.71 -15.87 -4.68
CA LEU A 113 -1.14 -14.84 -5.61
C LEU A 113 0.02 -13.89 -5.98
N LEU A 114 0.87 -13.56 -5.00
CA LEU A 114 2.04 -12.69 -5.17
C LEU A 114 3.17 -13.29 -6.01
N GLU A 115 3.19 -14.61 -6.26
CA GLU A 115 4.17 -15.23 -7.16
C GLU A 115 4.12 -14.67 -8.60
N GLN A 116 2.99 -14.06 -9.00
CA GLN A 116 2.86 -13.39 -10.30
C GLN A 116 3.73 -12.13 -10.39
N ASN A 117 4.01 -11.48 -9.26
CA ASN A 117 4.82 -10.26 -9.17
C ASN A 117 6.26 -10.57 -8.74
N ASP A 118 6.44 -11.55 -7.85
CA ASP A 118 7.74 -11.99 -7.33
C ASP A 118 7.78 -13.52 -7.26
N PRO A 119 8.26 -14.21 -8.31
CA PRO A 119 8.27 -15.66 -8.36
C PRO A 119 8.99 -16.30 -7.17
N GLY A 120 8.28 -17.18 -6.45
CA GLY A 120 8.77 -17.81 -5.20
C GLY A 120 8.81 -16.86 -3.99
N ASN A 121 8.21 -15.67 -4.12
CA ASN A 121 8.25 -14.59 -3.13
C ASN A 121 9.70 -14.26 -2.72
N ALA A 122 10.64 -14.32 -3.67
CA ALA A 122 12.07 -14.36 -3.38
C ALA A 122 12.67 -13.03 -2.90
N HIS A 123 12.05 -11.90 -3.22
CA HIS A 123 12.61 -10.56 -3.00
C HIS A 123 11.80 -9.73 -2.00
N SER A 124 10.57 -10.14 -1.69
CA SER A 124 9.69 -9.39 -0.82
C SER A 124 8.83 -10.27 0.11
N VAL A 125 8.24 -9.64 1.13
CA VAL A 125 7.15 -10.21 1.93
C VAL A 125 5.97 -9.24 2.00
N PRO A 126 4.72 -9.72 2.00
CA PRO A 126 3.57 -8.85 2.17
C PRO A 126 3.55 -8.20 3.55
N TYR A 127 3.35 -6.88 3.57
CA TYR A 127 3.16 -6.10 4.79
C TYR A 127 1.67 -5.95 5.09
N LEU A 128 1.03 -5.11 4.29
CA LEU A 128 -0.38 -4.80 4.36
C LEU A 128 -0.98 -4.92 2.96
N TRP A 129 -2.30 -5.08 2.91
CA TRP A 129 -3.04 -5.22 1.68
C TRP A 129 -4.43 -4.61 1.83
N GLY A 130 -5.06 -4.40 0.68
CA GLY A 130 -6.41 -3.89 0.64
C GLY A 130 -7.01 -4.05 -0.75
N THR A 131 -8.15 -3.39 -0.92
CA THR A 131 -8.84 -3.37 -2.20
C THR A 131 -9.08 -1.95 -2.66
N ASN A 132 -9.24 -1.79 -3.96
CA ASN A 132 -9.83 -0.57 -4.50
C ASN A 132 -11.34 -0.79 -4.54
N GLY A 133 -12.14 0.21 -4.18
CA GLY A 133 -13.57 -0.03 -4.03
C GLY A 133 -14.33 1.28 -3.97
N ILE A 134 -15.52 1.20 -3.40
CA ILE A 134 -16.43 2.33 -3.34
C ILE A 134 -16.60 2.75 -1.89
N GLY A 135 -16.00 3.88 -1.51
CA GLY A 135 -16.31 4.54 -0.25
C GLY A 135 -17.50 5.46 -0.43
N TYR A 136 -18.46 5.44 0.50
CA TYR A 136 -19.67 6.24 0.35
C TYR A 136 -20.30 6.68 1.66
N ASN A 137 -20.95 7.85 1.62
CA ASN A 137 -21.83 8.32 2.67
C ASN A 137 -23.21 7.64 2.52
N VAL A 138 -23.55 6.79 3.48
CA VAL A 138 -24.74 5.93 3.44
C VAL A 138 -26.02 6.77 3.31
N ASP A 139 -26.14 7.83 4.11
CA ASP A 139 -27.36 8.63 4.17
C ASP A 139 -27.56 9.46 2.89
N LYS A 140 -26.48 10.05 2.35
CA LYS A 140 -26.53 10.82 1.10
C LYS A 140 -26.81 9.92 -0.10
N VAL A 141 -26.19 8.75 -0.17
CA VAL A 141 -26.48 7.77 -1.22
C VAL A 141 -27.94 7.32 -1.16
N LYS A 142 -28.47 7.06 0.04
CA LYS A 142 -29.88 6.71 0.22
C LYS A 142 -30.82 7.82 -0.25
N GLN A 143 -30.50 9.07 0.04
CA GLN A 143 -31.29 10.21 -0.42
C GLN A 143 -31.28 10.35 -1.95
N VAL A 144 -30.15 10.10 -2.61
CA VAL A 144 -29.95 10.37 -4.04
C VAL A 144 -30.33 9.19 -4.94
N LEU A 145 -30.02 7.97 -4.51
CA LEU A 145 -30.22 6.74 -5.28
C LEU A 145 -31.35 5.85 -4.73
N GLY A 146 -31.83 6.09 -3.51
CA GLY A 146 -32.88 5.26 -2.88
C GLY A 146 -32.38 3.90 -2.40
N ILE A 147 -31.07 3.70 -2.30
CA ILE A 147 -30.43 2.47 -1.81
C ILE A 147 -29.59 2.76 -0.57
N ASP A 148 -29.56 1.84 0.38
CA ASP A 148 -28.75 1.94 1.61
C ASP A 148 -27.42 1.16 1.52
N HIS A 149 -27.27 0.30 0.50
CA HIS A 149 -26.05 -0.46 0.25
C HIS A 149 -25.64 -0.40 -1.21
N ILE A 150 -24.34 -0.22 -1.46
CA ILE A 150 -23.73 -0.30 -2.79
C ILE A 150 -23.04 -1.66 -2.90
N ASP A 151 -23.36 -2.42 -3.95
CA ASP A 151 -22.76 -3.74 -4.21
C ASP A 151 -22.09 -3.86 -5.59
N SER A 152 -22.07 -2.77 -6.38
CA SER A 152 -21.74 -2.82 -7.81
C SER A 152 -21.03 -1.56 -8.29
N TRP A 153 -20.05 -1.76 -9.17
CA TRP A 153 -19.40 -0.67 -9.90
C TRP A 153 -20.36 0.15 -10.76
N ALA A 154 -21.56 -0.37 -11.08
CA ALA A 154 -22.58 0.34 -11.85
C ALA A 154 -22.97 1.69 -11.23
N VAL A 155 -22.81 1.85 -9.90
CA VAL A 155 -23.06 3.12 -9.21
C VAL A 155 -22.15 4.24 -9.73
N LEU A 156 -20.91 3.93 -10.07
CA LEU A 156 -19.93 4.87 -10.61
C LEU A 156 -19.80 4.81 -12.13
N PHE A 157 -20.00 3.64 -12.73
CA PHE A 157 -19.72 3.41 -14.15
C PHE A 157 -20.96 3.45 -15.06
N GLU A 158 -22.16 3.66 -14.52
CA GLU A 158 -23.34 3.95 -15.32
C GLU A 158 -23.80 5.42 -15.24
N PRO A 159 -24.00 6.10 -16.38
CA PRO A 159 -24.37 7.51 -16.43
C PRO A 159 -25.62 7.86 -15.60
N GLU A 160 -26.63 7.00 -15.58
CA GLU A 160 -27.88 7.24 -14.85
C GLU A 160 -27.71 7.29 -13.33
N ASN A 161 -26.69 6.62 -12.79
CA ASN A 161 -26.38 6.60 -11.38
C ASN A 161 -25.46 7.77 -11.01
N ILE A 162 -24.32 7.90 -11.70
CA ILE A 162 -23.34 8.93 -11.38
C ILE A 162 -23.88 10.35 -11.61
N LYS A 163 -24.79 10.55 -12.58
CA LYS A 163 -25.47 11.84 -12.80
C LYS A 163 -26.30 12.27 -11.60
N LYS A 164 -26.92 11.33 -10.87
CA LYS A 164 -27.66 11.63 -9.64
C LYS A 164 -26.67 11.95 -8.52
N LEU A 165 -25.63 11.12 -8.35
CA LEU A 165 -24.60 11.28 -7.33
C LEU A 165 -23.80 12.58 -7.46
N ASN A 166 -23.67 13.13 -8.67
CA ASN A 166 -23.01 14.40 -8.89
C ASN A 166 -23.57 15.54 -8.00
N GLN A 167 -24.84 15.46 -7.60
CA GLN A 167 -25.49 16.43 -6.70
C GLN A 167 -24.87 16.45 -5.29
N CYS A 168 -24.25 15.35 -4.86
CA CYS A 168 -23.64 15.21 -3.54
C CYS A 168 -22.13 14.99 -3.58
N GLY A 169 -21.50 15.07 -4.75
CA GLY A 169 -20.06 14.98 -4.95
C GLY A 169 -19.54 13.56 -5.22
N VAL A 170 -18.76 13.41 -6.28
CA VAL A 170 -18.16 12.14 -6.72
C VAL A 170 -16.66 12.31 -6.95
N ALA A 171 -15.85 11.54 -6.22
CA ALA A 171 -14.39 11.56 -6.35
C ALA A 171 -13.87 10.27 -6.98
N PHE A 172 -12.84 10.39 -7.81
CA PHE A 172 -12.10 9.24 -8.34
C PHE A 172 -10.63 9.37 -7.93
N LEU A 173 -9.94 8.25 -7.72
CA LEU A 173 -8.47 8.24 -7.60
C LEU A 173 -7.83 8.90 -8.84
N ASP A 174 -6.77 9.68 -8.63
CA ASP A 174 -5.93 10.13 -9.75
C ASP A 174 -4.87 9.07 -10.09
N SER A 175 -5.35 7.88 -10.46
CA SER A 175 -4.51 6.73 -10.84
C SER A 175 -5.10 6.05 -12.06
N ALA A 176 -4.36 6.12 -13.17
CA ALA A 176 -4.77 5.48 -14.41
C ALA A 176 -4.65 3.95 -14.32
N ASP A 177 -3.60 3.49 -13.66
CA ASP A 177 -3.26 2.08 -13.47
C ASP A 177 -4.16 1.35 -12.48
N GLU A 178 -5.04 2.06 -11.77
CA GLU A 178 -6.09 1.46 -10.97
C GLU A 178 -7.49 1.66 -11.56
N LEU A 179 -7.78 2.83 -12.14
CA LEU A 179 -9.08 3.10 -12.72
C LEU A 179 -9.33 2.29 -14.00
N PHE A 180 -8.34 2.18 -14.89
CA PHE A 180 -8.51 1.42 -16.13
C PHE A 180 -8.77 -0.06 -15.86
N PRO A 181 -8.00 -0.76 -15.01
CA PRO A 181 -8.35 -2.13 -14.63
C PRO A 181 -9.75 -2.27 -14.02
N ALA A 182 -10.19 -1.32 -13.19
CA ALA A 182 -11.52 -1.37 -12.57
C ALA A 182 -12.64 -1.28 -13.61
N ILE A 183 -12.56 -0.32 -14.55
CA ILE A 183 -13.59 -0.20 -15.60
C ILE A 183 -13.50 -1.33 -16.62
N LEU A 184 -12.30 -1.85 -16.94
CA LEU A 184 -12.14 -3.03 -17.78
C LEU A 184 -12.81 -4.25 -17.15
N ASN A 185 -12.58 -4.50 -15.87
CA ASN A 185 -13.22 -5.57 -15.12
C ASN A 185 -14.76 -5.43 -15.14
N TYR A 186 -15.26 -4.23 -14.89
CA TYR A 186 -16.70 -3.94 -14.96
C TYR A 186 -17.29 -4.21 -16.35
N MET A 187 -16.55 -3.92 -17.41
CA MET A 187 -16.95 -4.19 -18.80
C MET A 187 -16.80 -5.67 -19.20
N GLY A 188 -16.47 -6.56 -18.26
CA GLY A 188 -16.26 -7.99 -18.51
C GLY A 188 -14.98 -8.32 -19.29
N LYS A 189 -14.02 -7.39 -19.31
CA LYS A 189 -12.70 -7.55 -19.97
C LYS A 189 -11.65 -7.95 -18.94
N ASP A 190 -10.51 -8.46 -19.40
CA ASP A 190 -9.38 -8.72 -18.50
C ASP A 190 -8.88 -7.38 -17.92
N PRO A 191 -8.82 -7.19 -16.59
CA PRO A 191 -8.27 -6.00 -15.95
C PRO A 191 -6.79 -5.76 -16.32
N ARG A 192 -6.09 -6.78 -16.85
CA ARG A 192 -4.71 -6.72 -17.33
C ARG A 192 -4.62 -6.77 -18.86
N SER A 193 -5.69 -6.43 -19.57
CA SER A 193 -5.70 -6.42 -21.03
C SER A 193 -4.52 -5.62 -21.60
N GLU A 194 -3.92 -6.13 -22.66
CA GLU A 194 -2.94 -5.41 -23.48
C GLU A 194 -3.52 -4.99 -24.84
N ASN A 195 -4.82 -5.21 -25.06
CA ASN A 195 -5.49 -4.87 -26.30
C ASN A 195 -5.80 -3.36 -26.36
N PRO A 196 -5.28 -2.60 -27.33
CA PRO A 196 -5.56 -1.17 -27.47
C PRO A 196 -7.05 -0.83 -27.61
N ASP A 197 -7.85 -1.70 -28.22
CA ASP A 197 -9.29 -1.48 -28.40
C ASP A 197 -10.07 -1.53 -27.08
N ASP A 198 -9.58 -2.27 -26.09
CA ASP A 198 -10.18 -2.30 -24.76
C ASP A 198 -9.99 -0.96 -24.06
N TYR A 199 -8.80 -0.36 -24.15
CA TYR A 199 -8.52 0.98 -23.60
C TYR A 199 -9.32 2.07 -24.33
N LYS A 200 -9.52 1.94 -25.64
CA LYS A 200 -10.37 2.87 -26.40
C LYS A 200 -11.83 2.82 -25.94
N GLN A 201 -12.36 1.63 -25.68
CA GLN A 201 -13.72 1.45 -25.16
C GLN A 201 -13.84 1.97 -23.72
N ALA A 202 -12.85 1.69 -22.86
CA ALA A 202 -12.79 2.20 -21.50
C ALA A 202 -12.70 3.74 -21.47
N GLU A 203 -11.84 4.35 -22.30
CA GLU A 203 -11.75 5.81 -22.46
C GLU A 203 -13.10 6.40 -22.86
N ALA A 204 -13.75 5.82 -23.88
CA ALA A 204 -15.05 6.29 -24.34
C ALA A 204 -16.10 6.25 -23.21
N LYS A 205 -16.16 5.16 -22.43
CA LYS A 205 -17.06 5.07 -21.28
C LYS A 205 -16.70 6.10 -20.20
N LEU A 206 -15.42 6.23 -19.82
CA LEU A 206 -14.97 7.24 -18.84
C LEU A 206 -15.31 8.67 -19.27
N LEU A 207 -15.21 9.00 -20.56
CA LEU A 207 -15.59 10.32 -21.08
C LEU A 207 -17.09 10.60 -20.95
N THR A 208 -17.97 9.59 -20.97
CA THR A 208 -19.41 9.79 -20.70
C THR A 208 -19.70 10.07 -19.22
N LEU A 209 -18.84 9.57 -18.32
CA LEU A 209 -18.97 9.74 -16.87
C LEU A 209 -18.33 11.04 -16.38
N ARG A 210 -17.31 11.50 -17.11
CA ARG A 210 -16.44 12.61 -16.75
C ARG A 210 -17.17 13.91 -16.34
N PRO A 211 -18.25 14.35 -16.99
CA PRO A 211 -18.99 15.56 -16.56
C PRO A 211 -19.59 15.45 -15.15
N TYR A 212 -19.74 14.23 -14.63
CA TYR A 212 -20.36 13.94 -13.34
C TYR A 212 -19.33 13.70 -12.22
N VAL A 213 -18.04 13.59 -12.56
CA VAL A 213 -16.95 13.47 -11.58
C VAL A 213 -16.54 14.85 -11.09
N THR A 214 -16.60 15.06 -9.77
CA THR A 214 -16.25 16.33 -9.13
C THR A 214 -14.75 16.61 -9.24
N TYR A 215 -13.91 15.62 -8.95
CA TYR A 215 -12.46 15.72 -9.09
C TYR A 215 -11.77 14.35 -9.19
N PHE A 216 -10.51 14.38 -9.62
CA PHE A 216 -9.57 13.27 -9.53
C PHE A 216 -8.49 13.61 -8.51
N HIS A 217 -8.38 12.82 -7.43
CA HIS A 217 -7.37 13.05 -6.39
C HIS A 217 -7.20 11.80 -5.52
N SER A 218 -5.97 11.46 -5.15
CA SER A 218 -5.66 10.18 -4.47
C SER A 218 -5.64 10.22 -2.93
N SER A 219 -5.79 11.38 -2.27
CA SER A 219 -5.93 11.47 -0.79
C SER A 219 -7.00 12.44 -0.27
N LYS A 220 -7.31 13.53 -0.99
CA LYS A 220 -8.32 14.53 -0.59
C LYS A 220 -9.69 13.92 -0.24
N TYR A 221 -10.09 12.85 -0.93
CA TYR A 221 -11.38 12.20 -0.74
C TYR A 221 -11.59 11.66 0.68
N ILE A 222 -10.52 11.38 1.44
CA ILE A 222 -10.60 10.90 2.82
C ILE A 222 -11.30 11.96 3.69
N SER A 223 -10.77 13.17 3.70
CA SER A 223 -11.32 14.27 4.50
C SER A 223 -12.68 14.72 3.97
N ASP A 224 -12.85 14.76 2.65
CA ASP A 224 -14.13 15.16 2.05
C ASP A 224 -15.25 14.15 2.35
N LEU A 225 -14.96 12.83 2.36
CA LEU A 225 -15.91 11.84 2.85
C LEU A 225 -16.22 12.05 4.33
N ALA A 226 -15.18 12.17 5.17
CA ALA A 226 -15.31 12.33 6.63
C ALA A 226 -16.17 13.55 7.02
N ASN A 227 -16.02 14.66 6.29
CA ASN A 227 -16.79 15.89 6.49
C ASN A 227 -18.16 15.86 5.80
N GLY A 228 -18.39 14.89 4.91
CA GLY A 228 -19.57 14.83 4.07
C GLY A 228 -19.58 15.83 2.90
N ASP A 229 -18.44 16.35 2.47
CA ASP A 229 -18.33 17.23 1.30
C ASP A 229 -18.56 16.49 -0.03
N ILE A 230 -18.27 15.18 -0.06
CA ILE A 230 -18.63 14.26 -1.15
C ILE A 230 -19.46 13.09 -0.60
N CYS A 231 -20.19 12.39 -1.47
CA CYS A 231 -21.00 11.24 -1.09
C CYS A 231 -20.48 9.90 -1.59
N VAL A 232 -19.66 9.88 -2.65
CA VAL A 232 -19.09 8.63 -3.18
C VAL A 232 -17.67 8.88 -3.68
N ALA A 233 -16.77 7.94 -3.42
CA ALA A 233 -15.42 7.91 -3.93
C ALA A 233 -15.06 6.51 -4.47
N PHE A 234 -14.44 6.45 -5.64
CA PHE A 234 -13.53 5.34 -5.96
C PHE A 234 -12.25 5.54 -5.15
N GLY A 235 -11.90 4.61 -4.27
CA GLY A 235 -10.80 4.78 -3.31
C GLY A 235 -10.28 3.49 -2.69
N TYR A 236 -9.23 3.61 -1.89
CA TYR A 236 -8.59 2.53 -1.15
C TYR A 236 -9.42 2.14 0.09
N SER A 237 -9.47 0.84 0.42
CA SER A 237 -10.27 0.35 1.55
C SER A 237 -9.89 1.02 2.89
N GLY A 238 -8.61 1.03 3.27
CA GLY A 238 -8.18 1.61 4.55
C GLY A 238 -8.38 3.11 4.64
N ASP A 239 -8.23 3.85 3.54
CA ASP A 239 -8.53 5.28 3.48
C ASP A 239 -10.00 5.59 3.77
N VAL A 240 -10.92 4.76 3.27
CA VAL A 240 -12.35 4.90 3.57
C VAL A 240 -12.65 4.54 5.02
N PHE A 241 -11.97 3.55 5.60
CA PHE A 241 -12.06 3.26 7.03
C PHE A 241 -11.51 4.40 7.89
N GLN A 242 -10.41 5.04 7.47
CA GLN A 242 -9.91 6.25 8.13
C GLN A 242 -10.94 7.38 8.06
N ALA A 243 -11.56 7.61 6.91
CA ALA A 243 -12.62 8.60 6.78
C ALA A 243 -13.80 8.31 7.73
N ALA A 244 -14.22 7.04 7.82
CA ALA A 244 -15.26 6.59 8.74
C ALA A 244 -14.88 6.81 10.22
N ASN A 245 -13.64 6.51 10.60
CA ASN A 245 -13.15 6.74 11.96
C ASN A 245 -13.07 8.24 12.30
N ARG A 246 -12.54 9.07 11.39
CA ARG A 246 -12.49 10.53 11.56
C ARG A 246 -13.89 11.13 11.72
N ALA A 247 -14.88 10.67 10.96
CA ALA A 247 -16.27 11.09 11.11
C ALA A 247 -16.85 10.73 12.49
N LYS A 248 -16.58 9.49 12.97
CA LYS A 248 -16.99 9.04 14.32
C LYS A 248 -16.34 9.87 15.43
N GLU A 249 -15.02 10.12 15.33
CA GLU A 249 -14.27 10.93 16.28
C GLU A 249 -14.76 12.37 16.34
N ALA A 250 -15.06 12.96 15.17
CA ALA A 250 -15.62 14.30 15.07
C ALA A 250 -17.08 14.40 15.56
N LYS A 251 -17.77 13.27 15.75
CA LYS A 251 -19.19 13.19 16.15
C LYS A 251 -20.10 14.04 15.25
N ASN A 252 -19.77 14.13 13.97
CA ASN A 252 -20.46 15.00 13.02
C ASN A 252 -21.70 14.37 12.37
N GLY A 253 -22.01 13.11 12.72
CA GLY A 253 -23.18 12.37 12.22
C GLY A 253 -23.01 11.79 10.81
N VAL A 254 -21.82 11.90 10.21
CA VAL A 254 -21.54 11.34 8.89
C VAL A 254 -21.33 9.83 8.98
N ASN A 255 -22.17 9.05 8.29
CA ASN A 255 -22.08 7.60 8.24
C ASN A 255 -21.42 7.15 6.93
N ILE A 256 -20.24 6.55 7.02
CA ILE A 256 -19.42 6.12 5.88
C ILE A 256 -19.31 4.60 5.88
N ALA A 257 -19.51 4.02 4.70
CA ALA A 257 -19.32 2.60 4.43
C ALA A 257 -18.38 2.41 3.23
N TYR A 258 -17.82 1.22 3.12
CA TYR A 258 -17.01 0.80 1.98
C TYR A 258 -17.70 -0.37 1.28
N SER A 259 -17.38 -0.58 0.01
CA SER A 259 -17.89 -1.72 -0.75
C SER A 259 -16.82 -2.28 -1.66
N ILE A 260 -16.69 -3.61 -1.62
CA ILE A 260 -16.00 -4.40 -2.63
C ILE A 260 -17.07 -4.85 -3.65
N PRO A 261 -17.07 -4.30 -4.87
CA PRO A 261 -18.15 -4.57 -5.81
C PRO A 261 -18.20 -6.03 -6.27
N LYS A 262 -19.41 -6.54 -6.52
CA LYS A 262 -19.70 -7.96 -6.82
C LYS A 262 -19.10 -8.45 -8.13
N GLU A 263 -18.77 -7.55 -9.04
CA GLU A 263 -18.05 -7.83 -10.28
C GLU A 263 -16.57 -8.17 -10.03
N GLY A 264 -16.06 -7.90 -8.83
CA GLY A 264 -14.65 -8.01 -8.50
C GLY A 264 -13.95 -6.65 -8.48
N SER A 265 -12.76 -6.64 -7.88
CA SER A 265 -11.94 -5.45 -7.77
C SER A 265 -10.46 -5.77 -7.66
N ASN A 266 -9.63 -4.73 -7.75
CA ASN A 266 -8.21 -4.81 -7.48
C ASN A 266 -7.96 -5.24 -6.03
N LEU A 267 -7.12 -6.25 -5.87
CA LEU A 267 -6.45 -6.65 -4.65
C LEU A 267 -4.97 -6.27 -4.79
N TRP A 268 -4.56 -5.28 -4.01
CA TRP A 268 -3.19 -4.76 -4.03
C TRP A 268 -2.48 -5.14 -2.74
N PHE A 269 -1.16 -5.19 -2.81
CA PHE A 269 -0.29 -5.49 -1.68
C PHE A 269 0.87 -4.51 -1.66
N ASP A 270 1.17 -4.00 -0.47
CA ASP A 270 2.42 -3.30 -0.20
C ASP A 270 3.40 -4.29 0.42
N LEU A 271 4.62 -4.29 -0.12
CA LEU A 271 5.56 -5.39 0.04
C LEU A 271 6.87 -4.87 0.64
N LEU A 272 7.30 -5.43 1.77
CA LEU A 272 8.60 -5.14 2.36
C LEU A 272 9.70 -5.78 1.51
N ALA A 273 10.62 -4.97 0.99
CA ALA A 273 11.75 -5.40 0.18
C ALA A 273 13.05 -4.72 0.62
N ILE A 274 14.19 -5.35 0.31
CA ILE A 274 15.53 -4.83 0.63
C ILE A 274 16.21 -4.37 -0.67
N PRO A 275 16.51 -3.07 -0.82
CA PRO A 275 17.23 -2.56 -1.99
C PRO A 275 18.57 -3.29 -2.25
N ALA A 276 18.94 -3.45 -3.51
CA ALA A 276 20.19 -4.10 -3.91
C ALA A 276 21.44 -3.38 -3.38
N ASP A 277 21.32 -2.09 -3.08
CA ASP A 277 22.38 -1.23 -2.55
C ASP A 277 22.26 -0.96 -1.03
N ALA A 278 21.41 -1.71 -0.32
CA ALA A 278 21.24 -1.61 1.13
C ALA A 278 22.58 -1.83 1.86
N THR A 279 22.86 -0.97 2.84
CA THR A 279 24.13 -0.99 3.60
C THR A 279 24.03 -1.83 4.88
N ASN A 280 22.81 -2.02 5.41
CA ASN A 280 22.54 -2.77 6.64
C ASN A 280 21.55 -3.93 6.39
N PRO A 281 21.84 -4.88 5.48
CA PRO A 281 20.88 -5.93 5.11
C PRO A 281 20.49 -6.83 6.29
N LYS A 282 21.37 -7.07 7.27
CA LYS A 282 21.01 -7.86 8.47
C LYS A 282 19.96 -7.16 9.32
N GLN A 283 20.12 -5.85 9.53
CA GLN A 283 19.18 -5.02 10.27
C GLN A 283 17.85 -4.88 9.51
N ALA A 284 17.89 -4.81 8.17
CA ALA A 284 16.71 -4.88 7.33
C ALA A 284 15.92 -6.18 7.53
N HIS A 285 16.59 -7.35 7.50
CA HIS A 285 15.93 -8.63 7.79
C HIS A 285 15.35 -8.67 9.20
N ALA A 286 16.07 -8.13 10.20
CA ALA A 286 15.56 -8.05 11.57
C ALA A 286 14.28 -7.20 11.66
N PHE A 287 14.24 -6.05 10.99
CA PHE A 287 13.05 -5.19 10.92
C PHE A 287 11.89 -5.88 10.21
N ILE A 288 12.14 -6.51 9.06
CA ILE A 288 11.12 -7.27 8.33
C ILE A 288 10.59 -8.41 9.20
N ASN A 289 11.45 -9.22 9.82
CA ASN A 289 11.02 -10.32 10.67
C ASN A 289 10.22 -9.85 11.89
N TYR A 290 10.57 -8.69 12.46
CA TYR A 290 9.81 -8.06 13.55
C TYR A 290 8.40 -7.68 13.10
N LEU A 291 8.25 -7.05 11.92
CA LEU A 291 6.93 -6.75 11.36
C LEU A 291 6.11 -8.00 10.99
N LEU A 292 6.75 -9.16 10.79
CA LEU A 292 6.05 -10.43 10.57
C LEU A 292 5.59 -11.11 11.88
N ASP A 293 5.93 -10.55 13.03
CA ASP A 293 5.42 -11.04 14.31
C ASP A 293 3.89 -10.78 14.43
N PRO A 294 3.09 -11.76 14.87
CA PRO A 294 1.63 -11.62 14.94
C PRO A 294 1.13 -10.45 15.80
N GLU A 295 1.76 -10.19 16.95
CA GLU A 295 1.33 -9.12 17.85
C GLU A 295 1.71 -7.75 17.30
N VAL A 296 2.88 -7.66 16.68
CA VAL A 296 3.39 -6.42 16.08
C VAL A 296 2.49 -6.00 14.93
N ILE A 297 2.23 -6.90 13.97
CA ILE A 297 1.45 -6.55 12.79
C ILE A 297 -0.04 -6.32 13.10
N ALA A 298 -0.57 -6.97 14.14
CA ALA A 298 -1.92 -6.69 14.63
C ALA A 298 -2.06 -5.24 15.12
N LYS A 299 -1.08 -4.74 15.89
CA LYS A 299 -1.05 -3.34 16.36
C LYS A 299 -0.95 -2.35 15.20
N VAL A 300 -0.11 -2.66 14.20
CA VAL A 300 -0.03 -1.87 12.97
C VAL A 300 -1.40 -1.79 12.30
N SER A 301 -2.02 -2.94 11.98
CA SER A 301 -3.34 -3.00 11.33
C SER A 301 -4.42 -2.24 12.11
N ALA A 302 -4.42 -2.37 13.44
CA ALA A 302 -5.38 -1.66 14.30
C ALA A 302 -5.19 -0.13 14.23
N SER A 303 -3.95 0.34 14.13
CA SER A 303 -3.63 1.76 14.03
C SER A 303 -3.97 2.36 12.67
N VAL A 304 -3.71 1.65 11.57
CA VAL A 304 -3.81 2.21 10.21
C VAL A 304 -5.10 1.81 9.47
N GLY A 305 -5.85 0.83 9.97
CA GLY A 305 -7.11 0.37 9.40
C GLY A 305 -6.98 -0.53 8.17
N TYR A 306 -5.79 -1.10 7.92
CA TYR A 306 -5.52 -1.98 6.78
C TYR A 306 -5.34 -3.44 7.21
N ALA A 307 -5.75 -4.37 6.33
CA ALA A 307 -5.56 -5.79 6.54
C ALA A 307 -4.08 -6.16 6.43
N ASN A 308 -3.63 -7.10 7.25
CA ASN A 308 -2.30 -7.69 7.12
C ASN A 308 -2.36 -9.10 6.55
N ALA A 309 -1.23 -9.57 6.03
CA ALA A 309 -1.12 -10.90 5.43
C ALA A 309 -0.77 -12.01 6.44
N ASN A 310 -0.95 -11.77 7.74
CA ASN A 310 -0.58 -12.70 8.82
C ASN A 310 -1.84 -13.24 9.53
N PRO A 311 -2.38 -14.40 9.13
CA PRO A 311 -3.54 -14.99 9.79
C PRO A 311 -3.34 -15.28 11.29
N ALA A 312 -2.10 -15.47 11.75
CA ALA A 312 -1.81 -15.64 13.17
C ALA A 312 -1.97 -14.35 13.99
N ALA A 313 -2.09 -13.19 13.34
CA ALA A 313 -2.33 -11.89 13.99
C ALA A 313 -3.78 -11.71 14.46
N LYS A 314 -4.74 -12.45 13.89
CA LYS A 314 -6.18 -12.30 14.18
C LYS A 314 -6.54 -12.33 15.67
N PRO A 315 -5.98 -13.20 16.53
CA PRO A 315 -6.30 -13.22 17.96
C PRO A 315 -5.92 -11.93 18.71
N PHE A 316 -5.06 -11.09 18.14
CA PHE A 316 -4.59 -9.84 18.74
C PHE A 316 -5.30 -8.60 18.17
N MET A 317 -6.29 -8.80 17.30
CA MET A 317 -7.04 -7.74 16.64
C MET A 317 -8.47 -7.67 17.19
N ALA A 318 -9.07 -6.48 17.14
CA ALA A 318 -10.46 -6.30 17.56
C ALA A 318 -11.41 -7.11 16.67
N PRO A 319 -12.44 -7.80 17.23
CA PRO A 319 -13.40 -8.58 16.44
C PRO A 319 -14.06 -7.76 15.34
N GLU A 320 -14.35 -6.48 15.57
CA GLU A 320 -14.95 -5.57 14.60
C GLU A 320 -14.09 -5.36 13.37
N LEU A 321 -12.77 -5.56 13.46
CA LEU A 321 -11.84 -5.49 12.35
C LEU A 321 -11.67 -6.86 11.67
N VAL A 322 -11.57 -7.93 12.46
CA VAL A 322 -11.35 -9.31 11.97
C VAL A 322 -12.56 -9.86 11.24
N ASP A 323 -13.77 -9.59 11.76
CA ASP A 323 -15.03 -10.09 11.23
C ASP A 323 -15.63 -9.17 10.16
N ASN A 324 -14.98 -8.04 9.87
CA ASN A 324 -15.42 -7.13 8.82
C ASN A 324 -15.08 -7.69 7.43
N PRO A 325 -16.07 -8.07 6.60
CA PRO A 325 -15.84 -8.66 5.28
C PRO A 325 -15.29 -7.66 4.26
N GLU A 326 -15.29 -6.36 4.56
CA GLU A 326 -14.67 -5.32 3.74
C GLU A 326 -13.16 -5.18 4.04
N VAL A 327 -12.71 -5.67 5.19
CA VAL A 327 -11.29 -5.69 5.60
C VAL A 327 -10.69 -7.08 5.33
N TYR A 328 -11.36 -8.13 5.79
CA TYR A 328 -11.02 -9.53 5.56
C TYR A 328 -12.11 -10.23 4.75
N PRO A 329 -12.20 -9.99 3.42
CA PRO A 329 -13.19 -10.60 2.56
C PRO A 329 -13.20 -12.13 2.63
N PRO A 330 -14.40 -12.74 2.58
CA PRO A 330 -14.52 -14.18 2.52
C PRO A 330 -13.91 -14.71 1.22
N GLN A 331 -13.54 -15.99 1.20
CA GLN A 331 -12.87 -16.63 0.06
C GLN A 331 -13.62 -16.45 -1.28
N ALA A 332 -14.96 -16.45 -1.25
CA ALA A 332 -15.77 -16.25 -2.44
C ALA A 332 -15.60 -14.85 -3.06
N VAL A 333 -15.34 -13.83 -2.24
CA VAL A 333 -15.01 -12.47 -2.71
C VAL A 333 -13.58 -12.44 -3.23
N LEU A 334 -12.61 -13.01 -2.48
CA LEU A 334 -11.20 -13.10 -2.91
C LEU A 334 -11.05 -13.75 -4.29
N HIS A 335 -11.85 -14.76 -4.63
CA HIS A 335 -11.84 -15.40 -5.95
C HIS A 335 -12.26 -14.50 -7.12
N LYS A 336 -12.94 -13.39 -6.84
CA LYS A 336 -13.34 -12.40 -7.84
C LYS A 336 -12.37 -11.23 -7.92
N LEU A 337 -11.44 -11.13 -6.98
CA LEU A 337 -10.45 -10.05 -6.99
C LEU A 337 -9.32 -10.39 -7.97
N TYR A 338 -8.71 -9.34 -8.51
CA TYR A 338 -7.56 -9.46 -9.40
C TYR A 338 -6.37 -8.71 -8.83
N ILE A 339 -5.17 -9.23 -9.08
CA ILE A 339 -3.92 -8.56 -8.74
C ILE A 339 -3.40 -7.84 -9.98
N SER A 340 -3.05 -6.55 -9.83
CA SER A 340 -2.36 -5.82 -10.89
C SER A 340 -0.95 -6.37 -11.12
N THR A 341 -0.61 -6.56 -12.39
CA THR A 341 0.75 -6.84 -12.86
C THR A 341 1.30 -5.61 -13.57
N THR A 342 2.62 -5.50 -13.72
CA THR A 342 3.20 -4.40 -14.50
C THR A 342 2.71 -4.45 -15.95
N PRO A 343 2.05 -3.39 -16.46
CA PRO A 343 1.66 -3.33 -17.87
C PRO A 343 2.88 -3.18 -18.79
N THR A 344 2.77 -3.59 -20.06
CA THR A 344 3.84 -3.32 -21.04
C THR A 344 4.06 -1.82 -21.24
N PRO A 345 5.25 -1.39 -21.70
CA PRO A 345 5.47 0.01 -22.07
C PRO A 345 4.48 0.56 -23.10
N ALA A 346 3.95 -0.29 -24.00
CA ALA A 346 2.92 0.11 -24.95
C ALA A 346 1.58 0.39 -24.25
N THR A 347 1.15 -0.52 -23.37
CA THR A 347 -0.05 -0.39 -22.55
C THR A 347 0.02 0.83 -21.63
N MET A 348 1.15 1.04 -20.94
CA MET A 348 1.36 2.23 -20.11
C MET A 348 1.17 3.53 -20.91
N ARG A 349 1.77 3.64 -22.10
CA ARG A 349 1.60 4.83 -22.98
C ARG A 349 0.15 5.04 -23.42
N LEU A 350 -0.58 3.96 -23.72
CA LEU A 350 -2.01 4.04 -24.07
C LEU A 350 -2.82 4.58 -22.89
N MET A 351 -2.63 3.98 -21.72
CA MET A 351 -3.28 4.32 -20.47
C MET A 351 -3.01 5.77 -20.07
N THR A 352 -1.75 6.23 -20.10
CA THR A 352 -1.39 7.63 -19.79
C THR A 352 -2.10 8.61 -20.72
N ARG A 353 -2.09 8.37 -22.05
CA ARG A 353 -2.76 9.27 -23.01
C ARG A 353 -4.28 9.32 -22.79
N ALA A 354 -4.90 8.16 -22.63
CA ALA A 354 -6.33 8.06 -22.38
C ALA A 354 -6.69 8.78 -21.07
N TRP A 355 -5.87 8.61 -20.03
CA TRP A 355 -6.08 9.27 -18.74
C TRP A 355 -5.96 10.79 -18.81
N SER A 356 -4.93 11.31 -19.47
CA SER A 356 -4.79 12.75 -19.70
C SER A 356 -6.03 13.33 -20.39
N LYS A 357 -6.58 12.62 -21.38
CA LYS A 357 -7.79 13.05 -22.08
C LYS A 357 -9.04 13.01 -21.19
N VAL A 358 -9.21 11.98 -20.36
CA VAL A 358 -10.32 11.91 -19.40
C VAL A 358 -10.24 13.07 -18.40
N LYS A 359 -9.07 13.37 -17.82
CA LYS A 359 -8.95 14.45 -16.83
C LYS A 359 -9.23 15.84 -17.40
N THR A 360 -8.74 16.09 -18.62
CA THR A 360 -8.76 17.43 -19.24
C THR A 360 -10.10 17.81 -19.88
N ASN A 361 -10.88 16.85 -20.37
CA ASN A 361 -12.23 17.13 -20.86
C ASN A 361 -13.15 17.37 -19.65
N LYS A 362 -13.83 18.52 -19.58
CA LYS A 362 -14.78 18.85 -18.52
C LYS A 362 -16.21 18.58 -18.97
#